data_AF-A0A0R3N721-F1
#
_entry.id   AF-A0A0R3N721-F1
#
_cell.length_a   1.000
_cell.length_b   1.000
_cell.length_c   1.000
_cell.angle_alpha   90.00
_cell.angle_beta   90.00
_cell.angle_gamma   90.00
#
_symmetry.space_group_name_H-M   'P 1'
#
loop_
_entity.id
_entity.type
_entity.pdbx_description
1 polymer ?
#
loop_
_entity_poly.entity_id
_entity_poly.type
_entity_poly.pdbx_seq_one_letter_code
_entity_poly.pdbx_strand_id
1 'polypeptide(L)'
;MQAAPMFAKWCELHGLSPCPAAPAQVARFVVDCAPLGIERLWLAVQEISRMHVSVGLADPTLGGAAAAAISDLAKIDPPRCWPADQKQRFKSLPYDLQVYVSAHEARRERVLRRAQNEAASARRKLAAYPPKEHSPKEKGRSDESDANPIA
;
A
#
# COMPACT_ATOMS: atom_id res chain seq x y z
N MET A 1 20.94 -25.22 17.55
CA MET A 1 20.96 -24.25 16.43
C MET A 1 20.19 -24.86 15.27
N GLN A 2 19.12 -24.21 14.81
CA GLN A 2 18.45 -24.62 13.57
C GLN A 2 19.21 -23.92 12.43
N ALA A 3 19.91 -24.69 11.59
CA ALA A 3 20.67 -24.13 10.48
C ALA A 3 19.72 -23.49 9.45
N ALA A 4 20.20 -22.50 8.71
CA ALA A 4 19.58 -22.04 7.47
C ALA A 4 20.14 -22.89 6.32
N PRO A 5 19.59 -24.09 6.01
CA PRO A 5 20.27 -25.10 5.20
C PRO A 5 20.60 -24.62 3.78
N MET A 6 19.73 -23.80 3.18
CA MET A 6 19.97 -23.26 1.85
C MET A 6 21.16 -22.28 1.85
N PHE A 7 21.17 -21.36 2.81
CA PHE A 7 22.24 -20.37 2.93
C PHE A 7 23.57 -21.03 3.34
N ALA A 8 23.54 -22.00 4.25
CA ALA A 8 24.73 -22.75 4.67
C ALA A 8 25.41 -23.46 3.49
N LYS A 9 24.64 -24.15 2.64
CA LYS A 9 25.16 -24.77 1.41
C LYS A 9 25.71 -23.74 0.43
N TRP A 10 25.02 -22.61 0.26
CA TRP A 10 25.51 -21.53 -0.59
C TRP A 10 26.83 -20.96 -0.05
N CYS A 11 26.95 -20.75 1.26
CA CYS A 11 28.18 -20.30 1.92
C CYS A 11 29.33 -21.28 1.71
N GLU A 12 29.09 -22.59 1.87
CA GLU A 12 30.08 -23.65 1.64
C GLU A 12 30.64 -23.60 0.22
N LEU A 13 29.76 -23.48 -0.80
CA LEU A 13 30.16 -23.34 -2.20
C LEU A 13 31.00 -22.09 -2.49
N HIS A 14 30.89 -21.06 -1.64
CA HIS A 14 31.60 -19.79 -1.79
C HIS A 14 32.76 -19.62 -0.80
N GLY A 15 33.07 -20.65 0.00
CA GLY A 15 34.14 -20.59 1.02
C GLY A 15 33.85 -19.58 2.15
N LEU A 16 32.58 -19.36 2.48
CA LEU A 16 32.13 -18.42 3.50
C LEU A 16 31.61 -19.14 4.75
N SER A 17 31.65 -18.46 5.91
CA SER A 17 30.92 -18.92 7.10
C SER A 17 29.46 -18.46 7.03
N PRO A 18 28.48 -19.33 7.36
CA PRO A 18 27.07 -18.92 7.42
C PRO A 18 26.74 -18.06 8.65
N CYS A 19 27.59 -18.05 9.70
CA CYS A 19 27.37 -17.26 10.90
C CYS A 19 28.70 -16.92 11.60
N PRO A 20 29.00 -15.64 11.92
CA PRO A 20 28.24 -14.45 11.52
C PRO A 20 28.36 -14.19 10.02
N ALA A 21 27.23 -13.86 9.39
CA ALA A 21 27.17 -13.39 8.01
C ALA A 21 27.12 -11.85 7.97
N ALA A 22 27.75 -11.27 6.96
CA ALA A 22 27.63 -9.86 6.65
C ALA A 22 26.37 -9.60 5.78
N PRO A 23 25.70 -8.43 5.90
CA PRO A 23 24.57 -8.09 5.05
C PRO A 23 24.86 -8.18 3.54
N ALA A 24 26.10 -7.88 3.12
CA ALA A 24 26.52 -8.01 1.73
C ALA A 24 26.54 -9.47 1.23
N GLN A 25 26.82 -10.44 2.11
CA GLN A 25 26.79 -11.87 1.76
C GLN A 25 25.35 -12.35 1.56
N VAL A 26 24.43 -11.90 2.43
CA VAL A 26 23.00 -12.17 2.28
C VAL A 26 22.47 -11.56 0.99
N ALA A 27 22.86 -10.31 0.68
CA ALA A 27 22.50 -9.66 -0.57
C ALA A 27 22.95 -10.45 -1.80
N ARG A 28 24.21 -10.92 -1.80
CA ARG A 28 24.75 -11.75 -2.89
C ARG A 28 24.01 -13.08 -3.01
N PHE A 29 23.71 -13.74 -1.90
CA PHE A 29 22.89 -14.95 -1.88
C PHE A 29 21.52 -14.74 -2.53
N VAL A 30 20.83 -13.65 -2.19
CA VAL A 30 19.52 -13.30 -2.78
C VAL A 30 19.63 -13.11 -4.29
N VAL A 31 20.68 -12.43 -4.77
CA VAL A 31 20.92 -12.21 -6.20
C VAL A 31 21.25 -13.53 -6.92
N ASP A 32 22.19 -14.32 -6.40
CA ASP A 32 22.62 -15.58 -7.02
C ASP A 32 21.49 -16.60 -7.09
N CYS A 33 20.60 -16.61 -6.11
CA CYS A 33 19.46 -17.52 -6.05
C CYS A 33 18.15 -16.91 -6.56
N ALA A 34 18.16 -15.70 -7.14
CA ALA A 34 16.99 -15.00 -7.66
C ALA A 34 16.06 -15.85 -8.57
N PRO A 35 16.58 -16.77 -9.43
CA PRO A 35 15.73 -17.64 -10.24
C PRO A 35 14.77 -18.55 -9.46
N LEU A 36 14.99 -18.77 -8.16
CA LEU A 36 14.10 -19.56 -7.30
C LEU A 36 12.79 -18.84 -6.96
N GLY A 37 12.73 -17.53 -7.20
CA GLY A 37 11.59 -16.68 -6.88
C GLY A 37 11.57 -16.21 -5.41
N ILE A 38 10.90 -15.07 -5.20
CA ILE A 38 10.89 -14.36 -3.90
C ILE A 38 10.29 -15.20 -2.77
N GLU A 39 9.23 -15.97 -3.02
CA GLU A 39 8.53 -16.76 -1.99
C GLU A 39 9.44 -17.80 -1.33
N ARG A 40 10.27 -18.50 -2.13
CA ARG A 40 11.21 -19.49 -1.62
C ARG A 40 12.39 -18.84 -0.93
N LEU A 41 12.92 -17.77 -1.53
CA LEU A 41 14.07 -17.05 -0.98
C LEU A 41 13.74 -16.36 0.32
N TRP A 42 12.54 -15.83 0.45
CA TRP A 42 12.13 -15.15 1.67
C TRP A 42 12.12 -16.08 2.88
N LEU A 43 11.64 -17.32 2.73
CA LEU A 43 11.74 -18.33 3.78
C LEU A 43 13.20 -18.61 4.19
N ALA A 44 14.11 -18.71 3.22
CA ALA A 44 15.53 -18.89 3.49
C ALA A 44 16.13 -17.67 4.22
N VAL A 45 15.75 -16.44 3.83
CA VAL A 45 16.17 -15.21 4.51
C VAL A 45 15.68 -15.20 5.96
N GLN A 46 14.42 -15.59 6.23
CA GLN A 46 13.91 -15.71 7.60
C GLN A 46 14.68 -16.76 8.43
N GLU A 47 15.17 -17.83 7.81
CA GLU A 47 16.06 -18.79 8.49
C GLU A 47 17.43 -18.18 8.82
N ILE A 48 18.01 -17.37 7.93
CA ILE A 48 19.26 -16.64 8.21
C ILE A 48 19.08 -15.71 9.42
N SER A 49 17.99 -14.94 9.44
CA SER A 49 17.61 -14.08 10.56
C SER A 49 17.52 -14.87 11.87
N ARG A 50 16.71 -15.95 11.88
CA ARG A 50 16.54 -16.82 13.06
C ARG A 50 17.86 -17.42 13.54
N MET A 51 18.71 -17.87 12.63
CA MET A 51 20.02 -18.44 12.96
C MET A 51 20.89 -17.42 13.71
N HIS A 52 20.97 -16.17 13.25
CA HIS A 52 21.77 -15.12 13.89
C HIS A 52 21.18 -14.66 15.23
N VAL A 53 19.88 -14.39 15.27
CA VAL A 53 19.20 -13.93 16.48
C VAL A 53 19.27 -15.01 17.58
N SER A 54 19.17 -16.30 17.22
CA SER A 54 19.21 -17.40 18.19
C SER A 54 20.53 -17.51 18.97
N VAL A 55 21.61 -16.93 18.43
CA VAL A 55 22.94 -16.91 19.05
C VAL A 55 23.32 -15.52 19.59
N GLY A 56 22.35 -14.61 19.68
CA GLY A 56 22.54 -13.26 20.23
C GLY A 56 23.28 -12.30 19.28
N LEU A 57 23.36 -12.60 17.99
CA LEU A 57 23.99 -11.75 16.99
C LEU A 57 22.97 -10.83 16.31
N ALA A 58 23.47 -9.74 15.73
CA ALA A 58 22.68 -8.85 14.91
C ALA A 58 22.14 -9.59 13.67
N ASP A 59 20.92 -9.25 13.27
CA ASP A 59 20.27 -9.81 12.09
C ASP A 59 20.85 -9.21 10.80
N PRO A 60 21.58 -9.99 9.99
CA PRO A 60 22.19 -9.49 8.77
C PRO A 60 21.18 -9.23 7.65
N THR A 61 19.94 -9.72 7.77
CA THR A 61 18.89 -9.60 6.75
C THR A 61 18.20 -8.24 6.79
N LEU A 62 18.27 -7.54 7.93
CA LEU A 62 17.69 -6.20 8.12
C LEU A 62 18.63 -5.07 7.66
N GLY A 63 19.88 -5.39 7.31
CA GLY A 63 20.86 -4.43 6.85
C GLY A 63 20.56 -3.91 5.43
N GLY A 64 21.00 -2.69 5.13
CA GLY A 64 20.63 -1.99 3.88
C GLY A 64 20.90 -2.79 2.59
N ALA A 65 22.04 -3.47 2.47
CA ALA A 65 22.35 -4.26 1.28
C ALA A 65 21.41 -5.47 1.09
N ALA A 66 21.13 -6.19 2.17
CA ALA A 66 20.23 -7.35 2.14
C ALA A 66 18.80 -6.91 1.85
N ALA A 67 18.30 -5.91 2.59
CA ALA A 67 16.97 -5.35 2.39
C ALA A 67 16.77 -4.81 0.97
N ALA A 68 17.76 -4.11 0.41
CA ALA A 68 17.72 -3.62 -0.98
C ALA A 68 17.63 -4.76 -1.98
N ALA A 69 18.48 -5.79 -1.88
CA ALA A 69 18.44 -6.94 -2.78
C ALA A 69 17.10 -7.69 -2.73
N ILE A 70 16.53 -7.84 -1.53
CA ILE A 70 15.21 -8.47 -1.33
C ILE A 70 14.12 -7.59 -1.96
N SER A 71 14.15 -6.27 -1.74
CA SER A 71 13.17 -5.34 -2.31
C SER A 71 13.24 -5.30 -3.84
N ASP A 72 14.44 -5.31 -4.42
CA ASP A 72 14.65 -5.32 -5.87
C ASP A 72 14.17 -6.63 -6.51
N LEU A 73 14.33 -7.75 -5.81
CA LEU A 73 13.80 -9.04 -6.24
C LEU A 73 12.27 -9.09 -6.13
N ALA A 74 11.71 -8.56 -5.04
CA ALA A 74 10.28 -8.56 -4.77
C ALA A 74 9.48 -7.71 -5.77
N LYS A 75 10.09 -6.62 -6.27
CA LYS A 75 9.47 -5.69 -7.24
C LYS A 75 8.10 -5.16 -6.78
N ILE A 76 7.93 -4.99 -5.47
CA ILE A 76 6.71 -4.39 -4.92
C ILE A 76 6.85 -2.87 -4.99
N ASP A 77 6.04 -2.26 -5.85
CA ASP A 77 6.00 -0.82 -5.95
C ASP A 77 5.35 -0.20 -4.70
N PRO A 78 5.92 0.89 -4.15
CA PRO A 78 5.27 1.62 -3.09
C PRO A 78 3.98 2.28 -3.62
N PRO A 79 2.98 2.53 -2.75
CA PRO A 79 1.73 3.15 -3.16
C PRO A 79 1.94 4.48 -3.89
N ARG A 80 1.21 4.66 -5.01
CA ARG A 80 1.46 5.77 -5.95
C ARG A 80 1.22 7.15 -5.32
N CYS A 81 0.21 7.25 -4.46
CA CYS A 81 -0.19 8.48 -3.77
C CYS A 81 0.78 8.90 -2.65
N TRP A 82 1.75 8.06 -2.29
CA TRP A 82 2.65 8.38 -1.20
C TRP A 82 3.69 9.44 -1.59
N PRO A 83 4.04 10.35 -0.65
CA PRO A 83 5.21 11.21 -0.73
C PRO A 83 6.52 10.45 -0.98
N ALA A 84 7.52 11.13 -1.51
CA ALA A 84 8.80 10.52 -1.91
C ALA A 84 9.57 9.89 -0.74
N ASP A 85 9.58 10.54 0.42
CA ASP A 85 10.20 10.06 1.65
C ASP A 85 9.55 8.77 2.15
N GLN A 86 8.22 8.68 2.07
CA GLN A 86 7.49 7.46 2.44
C GLN A 86 7.73 6.33 1.45
N LYS A 87 7.82 6.62 0.15
CA LYS A 87 8.21 5.65 -0.88
C LYS A 87 9.61 5.10 -0.64
N GLN A 88 10.55 5.94 -0.22
CA GLN A 88 11.90 5.50 0.13
C GLN A 88 11.89 4.62 1.37
N ARG A 89 11.18 5.01 2.44
CA ARG A 89 11.04 4.18 3.65
C ARG A 89 10.36 2.83 3.36
N PHE A 90 9.37 2.81 2.48
CA PHE A 90 8.70 1.57 2.07
C PHE A 90 9.70 0.53 1.52
N LYS A 91 10.63 0.94 0.67
CA LYS A 91 11.66 0.04 0.10
C LYS A 91 12.63 -0.53 1.15
N SER A 92 12.75 0.11 2.30
CA SER A 92 13.56 -0.40 3.42
C SER A 92 12.80 -1.36 4.34
N LEU A 93 11.49 -1.53 4.15
CA LEU A 93 10.70 -2.47 4.95
C LEU A 93 11.03 -3.92 4.57
N PRO A 94 10.96 -4.86 5.52
CA PRO A 94 10.90 -6.30 5.25
C PRO A 94 9.83 -6.66 4.20
N TYR A 95 10.10 -7.69 3.39
CA TYR A 95 9.21 -8.13 2.30
C TYR A 95 7.76 -8.30 2.75
N ASP A 96 7.53 -9.01 3.87
CA ASP A 96 6.19 -9.25 4.44
C ASP A 96 5.40 -7.97 4.67
N LEU A 97 6.10 -6.95 5.19
CA LEU A 97 5.50 -5.66 5.49
C LEU A 97 5.23 -4.89 4.20
N GLN A 98 6.09 -4.99 3.19
CA GLN A 98 5.82 -4.41 1.87
C GLN A 98 4.55 -5.04 1.26
N VAL A 99 4.42 -6.37 1.28
CA VAL A 99 3.23 -7.10 0.79
C VAL A 99 1.98 -6.63 1.52
N TYR A 100 2.02 -6.63 2.86
CA TYR A 100 0.88 -6.25 3.69
C TYR A 100 0.43 -4.82 3.43
N VAL A 101 1.37 -3.87 3.46
CA VAL A 101 1.09 -2.44 3.27
C VAL A 101 0.56 -2.17 1.86
N SER A 102 1.17 -2.76 0.84
CA SER A 102 0.73 -2.60 -0.55
C SER A 102 -0.70 -3.12 -0.74
N ALA A 103 -1.02 -4.31 -0.22
CA ALA A 103 -2.37 -4.87 -0.28
C ALA A 103 -3.39 -4.00 0.46
N HIS A 104 -3.03 -3.49 1.64
CA HIS A 104 -3.88 -2.62 2.43
C HIS A 104 -4.19 -1.29 1.71
N GLU A 105 -3.18 -0.63 1.18
CA GLU A 105 -3.33 0.64 0.46
C GLU A 105 -4.10 0.47 -0.85
N ALA A 106 -3.87 -0.62 -1.59
CA ALA A 106 -4.66 -0.94 -2.79
C ALA A 106 -6.16 -1.17 -2.47
N ARG A 107 -6.49 -1.67 -1.28
CA ARG A 107 -7.88 -1.78 -0.81
C ARG A 107 -8.46 -0.40 -0.49
N ARG A 108 -7.72 0.45 0.21
CA ARG A 108 -8.15 1.83 0.54
C ARG A 108 -8.36 2.67 -0.72
N GLU A 109 -7.44 2.63 -1.67
CA GLU A 109 -7.53 3.35 -2.94
C GLU A 109 -8.79 2.95 -3.72
N ARG A 110 -9.12 1.65 -3.74
CA ARG A 110 -10.36 1.15 -4.38
C ARG A 110 -11.63 1.71 -3.74
N VAL A 111 -11.69 1.78 -2.41
CA VAL A 111 -12.85 2.33 -1.68
C VAL A 111 -12.97 3.83 -1.94
N LEU A 112 -11.86 4.58 -1.83
CA LEU A 112 -11.84 6.02 -2.08
C LEU A 112 -12.28 6.35 -3.50
N ARG A 113 -11.76 5.63 -4.51
CA ARG A 113 -12.14 5.83 -5.91
C ARG A 113 -13.63 5.58 -6.15
N ARG A 114 -14.23 4.58 -5.51
CA ARG A 114 -15.68 4.32 -5.60
C ARG A 114 -16.48 5.49 -5.03
N ALA A 115 -16.15 5.92 -3.80
CA ALA A 115 -16.83 7.04 -3.15
C ALA A 115 -16.71 8.35 -3.96
N GLN A 116 -15.54 8.64 -4.53
CA GLN A 116 -15.33 9.81 -5.39
C GLN A 116 -16.18 9.75 -6.68
N ASN A 117 -16.23 8.59 -7.33
CA ASN A 117 -17.03 8.40 -8.54
C ASN A 117 -18.54 8.53 -8.25
N GLU A 118 -19.00 7.97 -7.14
CA GLU A 118 -20.40 8.09 -6.68
C GLU A 118 -20.76 9.55 -6.39
N ALA A 119 -19.92 10.26 -5.63
CA ALA A 119 -20.11 11.67 -5.34
C ALA A 119 -20.11 12.52 -6.63
N ALA A 120 -19.21 12.25 -7.57
CA ALA A 120 -19.16 12.93 -8.86
C ALA A 120 -20.43 12.66 -9.69
N SER A 121 -20.92 11.43 -9.72
CA SER A 121 -22.16 11.05 -10.39
C SER A 121 -23.37 11.77 -9.78
N ALA A 122 -23.47 11.80 -8.45
CA ALA A 122 -24.53 12.52 -7.75
C ALA A 122 -24.52 14.02 -8.06
N ARG A 123 -23.34 14.66 -8.07
CA ARG A 123 -23.18 16.08 -8.45
C ARG A 123 -23.63 16.34 -9.89
N ARG A 124 -23.27 15.47 -10.83
CA ARG A 124 -23.71 15.58 -12.23
C ARG A 124 -25.22 15.45 -12.35
N LYS A 125 -25.84 14.50 -11.63
CA LYS A 125 -27.29 14.34 -11.62
C LYS A 125 -27.98 15.58 -11.06
N LEU A 126 -27.52 16.13 -9.93
CA LEU A 126 -28.09 17.35 -9.35
C LEU A 126 -27.97 18.55 -10.29
N ALA A 127 -26.83 18.74 -10.94
CA ALA A 127 -26.62 19.83 -11.89
C ALA A 127 -27.49 19.71 -13.15
N ALA A 128 -27.92 18.50 -13.52
CA ALA A 128 -28.81 18.26 -14.65
C ALA A 128 -30.29 18.55 -14.33
N TYR A 129 -30.67 18.66 -13.05
CA TYR A 129 -31.99 19.16 -12.67
C TYR A 129 -31.94 20.69 -12.55
N PRO A 130 -32.63 21.45 -13.42
CA PRO A 130 -32.75 22.88 -13.21
C PRO A 130 -33.48 23.17 -11.89
N PRO A 131 -33.13 24.25 -11.18
CA PRO A 131 -33.85 24.63 -9.97
C PRO A 131 -35.32 24.86 -10.31
N LYS A 132 -36.24 24.17 -9.62
CA LYS A 132 -37.67 24.46 -9.70
C LYS A 132 -37.86 25.93 -9.32
N GLU A 133 -38.26 26.75 -10.29
CA GLU A 133 -38.68 28.12 -10.04
C GLU A 133 -39.82 28.10 -9.01
N HIS A 134 -39.60 28.84 -7.92
CA HIS A 134 -40.63 29.15 -6.94
C HIS A 134 -41.69 29.99 -7.67
N SER A 135 -42.85 29.39 -8.00
CA SER A 135 -43.97 30.16 -8.54
C SER A 135 -44.42 31.19 -7.50
N PRO A 136 -44.48 32.50 -7.83
CA PRO A 136 -45.08 33.47 -6.95
C PRO A 136 -46.61 33.27 -6.99
N LYS A 137 -47.18 32.79 -5.88
CA LYS A 137 -48.62 32.92 -5.65
C LYS A 137 -48.90 34.37 -5.27
N GLU A 138 -49.21 35.21 -6.26
CA GLU A 138 -49.90 36.47 -6.04
C GLU A 138 -50.73 36.85 -7.27
N LYS A 139 -52.05 36.67 -7.15
CA LYS A 139 -53.02 37.73 -7.46
C LYS A 139 -54.38 37.31 -6.90
N GLY A 140 -54.68 37.84 -5.70
CA GLY A 140 -56.07 38.08 -5.33
C GLY A 140 -56.68 38.99 -6.39
N ARG A 141 -57.76 38.54 -7.01
CA ARG A 141 -58.64 39.40 -7.80
C ARG A 141 -59.92 39.54 -6.97
N SER A 142 -60.13 40.77 -6.53
CA SER A 142 -61.29 41.32 -5.84
C SER A 142 -62.59 40.99 -6.57
N ASP A 143 -63.47 40.25 -5.89
CA ASP A 143 -64.91 40.34 -6.12
C ASP A 143 -65.42 41.41 -5.16
N GLU A 144 -65.63 42.62 -5.67
CA GLU A 144 -66.39 43.67 -5.01
C GLU A 144 -67.68 43.83 -5.81
N SER A 145 -68.71 43.11 -5.37
CA SER A 145 -70.09 43.24 -5.83
C SER A 145 -70.97 43.76 -4.70
N ASP A 146 -71.68 44.84 -5.01
CA ASP A 146 -72.89 45.38 -4.37
C ASP A 146 -72.85 45.80 -2.90
N ALA A 147 -73.03 47.11 -2.66
CA ALA A 147 -74.38 47.65 -2.38
C ALA A 147 -74.32 49.14 -1.99
N ASN A 148 -75.15 49.92 -2.69
CA ASN A 148 -75.55 51.29 -2.36
C ASN A 148 -76.36 51.33 -1.04
N PRO A 149 -76.34 52.45 -0.29
CA PRO A 149 -77.64 53.06 0.00
C PRO A 149 -77.67 54.62 -0.04
N ILE A 150 -78.67 55.11 -0.79
CA ILE A 150 -79.67 56.15 -0.46
C ILE A 150 -79.18 57.49 0.13
N ALA A 151 -79.41 58.55 -0.65
CA ALA A 151 -80.06 59.79 -0.20
C ALA A 151 -80.92 60.36 -1.35
#